data_AF-A0A9E0V3Z6-F1
#
_entry.id   AF-A0A9E0V3Z6-F1
#
_cell.length_a   1.000
_cell.length_b   1.000
_cell.length_c   1.000
_cell.angle_alpha   90.00
_cell.angle_beta   90.00
_cell.angle_gamma   90.00
#
_symmetry.space_group_name_H-M   'P 1'
#
loop_
_entity.id
_entity.type
_entity.pdbx_description
1 polymer ?
#
loop_
_entity_poly.entity_id
_entity_poly.type
_entity_poly.pdbx_seq_one_letter_code
_entity_poly.pdbx_strand_id
1 'polypeptide(L)'
;MKIYAVNISIGVSKEDFDRVIKLLTTQQKDKICSFRNYEDSLRALFSRLLCDFVLQNEYPLNTKPFLIAETTLGKPYLENHKNIKFNISHSGHWVVCAVSHQEIGIDVEQVRNIDLDIAQHYFSESERNDLLVQPLVKQMDYFYRLWTLKESYIKMLGEGLSCPLDSFSVVMKGEPYLIDKTQQKLPFTLQEIFIEPDYKLAVCSSEKSLFPITIIDSNQLVQISINNRQLK
;
A
#
# COMPACT_ATOMS: atom_id res chain seq x y z
N MET A 1 -0.82 3.98 14.74
CA MET A 1 -0.76 3.32 13.41
C MET A 1 -0.07 1.95 13.49
N LYS A 2 -0.38 1.01 12.57
CA LYS A 2 0.21 -0.34 12.46
C LYS A 2 0.35 -0.73 10.99
N ILE A 3 1.36 -1.53 10.66
CA ILE A 3 1.65 -1.96 9.29
C ILE A 3 1.83 -3.48 9.26
N TYR A 4 1.16 -4.12 8.32
CA TYR A 4 1.25 -5.54 8.06
C TYR A 4 1.61 -5.80 6.60
N ALA A 5 2.31 -6.90 6.36
CA ALA A 5 2.62 -7.34 5.01
C ALA A 5 2.52 -8.86 4.89
N VAL A 6 2.28 -9.34 3.68
CA VAL A 6 2.32 -10.75 3.32
C VAL A 6 3.07 -10.92 2.01
N ASN A 7 4.00 -11.86 1.98
CA ASN A 7 4.68 -12.29 0.77
C ASN A 7 3.87 -13.43 0.14
N ILE A 8 3.44 -13.25 -1.10
CA ILE A 8 2.55 -14.18 -1.84
C ILE A 8 3.30 -14.99 -2.91
N SER A 9 4.64 -15.02 -2.88
CA SER A 9 5.47 -15.75 -3.86
C SER A 9 5.18 -17.25 -3.93
N ILE A 10 4.80 -17.87 -2.81
CA ILE A 10 4.43 -19.30 -2.73
C ILE A 10 3.04 -19.53 -3.34
N GLY A 11 2.24 -18.48 -3.53
CA GLY A 11 0.87 -18.56 -4.01
C GLY A 11 -0.09 -19.16 -2.99
N VAL A 12 -1.15 -19.79 -3.49
CA VAL A 12 -2.15 -20.52 -2.69
C VAL A 12 -2.60 -21.74 -3.49
N SER A 13 -2.90 -22.85 -2.80
CA SER A 13 -3.43 -24.04 -3.47
C SER A 13 -4.75 -23.71 -4.18
N LYS A 14 -5.05 -24.38 -5.29
CA LYS A 14 -6.34 -24.19 -6.00
C LYS A 14 -7.53 -24.47 -5.07
N GLU A 15 -7.40 -25.49 -4.24
CA GLU A 15 -8.42 -25.88 -3.26
C GLU A 15 -8.68 -24.77 -2.24
N ASP A 16 -7.63 -24.19 -1.64
CA ASP A 16 -7.79 -23.09 -0.69
C ASP A 16 -8.26 -21.81 -1.37
N PHE A 17 -7.80 -21.53 -2.59
CA PHE A 17 -8.30 -20.41 -3.39
C PHE A 17 -9.81 -20.53 -3.58
N ASP A 18 -10.29 -21.68 -4.05
CA ASP A 18 -11.71 -21.94 -4.28
C ASP A 18 -12.52 -21.89 -2.97
N ARG A 19 -11.95 -22.36 -1.85
CA ARG A 19 -12.57 -22.27 -0.52
C ARG A 19 -12.73 -20.82 -0.07
N VAL A 20 -11.67 -20.01 -0.18
CA VAL A 20 -11.72 -18.59 0.21
C VAL A 20 -12.70 -17.84 -0.68
N ILE A 21 -12.65 -18.03 -1.99
CA ILE A 21 -13.54 -17.34 -2.94
C ILE A 21 -15.02 -17.58 -2.64
N LYS A 22 -15.39 -18.80 -2.22
CA LYS A 22 -16.77 -19.14 -1.83
C LYS A 22 -17.25 -18.41 -0.57
N LEU A 23 -16.33 -17.91 0.27
CA LEU A 23 -16.63 -17.21 1.51
C LEU A 23 -16.67 -15.69 1.35
N LEU A 24 -16.32 -15.17 0.16
CA LEU A 24 -16.38 -13.73 -0.15
C LEU A 24 -17.75 -13.32 -0.67
N THR A 25 -18.04 -12.03 -0.62
CA THR A 25 -19.26 -11.49 -1.26
C THR A 25 -19.17 -11.61 -2.78
N THR A 26 -20.31 -11.62 -3.46
CA THR A 26 -20.36 -11.67 -4.94
C THR A 26 -19.52 -10.57 -5.57
N GLN A 27 -19.65 -9.33 -5.10
CA GLN A 27 -18.86 -8.20 -5.59
C GLN A 27 -17.34 -8.39 -5.44
N GLN A 28 -16.90 -8.95 -4.30
CA GLN A 28 -15.47 -9.23 -4.07
C GLN A 28 -14.97 -10.34 -4.99
N LYS A 29 -15.74 -11.42 -5.10
CA LYS A 29 -15.44 -12.54 -5.99
C LYS A 29 -15.33 -12.07 -7.43
N ASP A 30 -16.30 -11.30 -7.91
CA ASP A 30 -16.32 -10.83 -9.30
C ASP A 30 -15.10 -9.94 -9.59
N LYS A 31 -14.71 -9.07 -8.65
CA LYS A 31 -13.48 -8.26 -8.78
C LYS A 31 -12.23 -9.12 -8.83
N ILE A 32 -12.09 -10.13 -7.97
CA ILE A 32 -10.89 -10.98 -7.92
C ILE A 32 -10.79 -11.87 -9.17
N CYS A 33 -11.91 -12.41 -9.63
CA CYS A 33 -11.97 -13.31 -10.77
C CYS A 33 -12.01 -12.61 -12.13
N SER A 34 -12.19 -11.29 -12.18
CA SER A 34 -12.20 -10.52 -13.45
C SER A 34 -10.79 -10.23 -13.99
N PHE A 35 -9.76 -10.33 -13.15
CA PHE A 35 -8.39 -10.15 -13.60
C PHE A 35 -7.97 -11.24 -14.58
N ARG A 36 -7.35 -10.82 -15.68
CA ARG A 36 -6.85 -11.72 -16.72
C ARG A 36 -5.64 -12.54 -16.24
N ASN A 37 -4.76 -11.92 -15.46
CA ASN A 37 -3.56 -12.55 -14.95
C ASN A 37 -3.81 -13.11 -13.56
N TYR A 38 -3.39 -14.36 -13.33
CA TYR A 38 -3.55 -15.02 -12.05
C TYR A 38 -2.83 -14.28 -10.90
N GLU A 39 -1.67 -13.70 -11.16
CA GLU A 39 -0.95 -12.92 -10.15
C GLU A 39 -1.72 -11.68 -9.68
N ASP A 40 -2.46 -11.02 -10.57
CA ASP A 40 -3.31 -9.88 -10.21
C ASP A 40 -4.51 -10.34 -9.38
N SER A 41 -5.12 -11.48 -9.74
CA SER A 41 -6.13 -12.14 -8.91
C SER A 41 -5.59 -12.49 -7.52
N LEU A 42 -4.36 -12.99 -7.42
CA LEU A 42 -3.72 -13.28 -6.13
C LEU A 42 -3.50 -12.00 -5.31
N ARG A 43 -2.93 -10.94 -5.90
CA ARG A 43 -2.76 -9.66 -5.22
C ARG A 43 -4.09 -9.10 -4.72
N ALA A 44 -5.14 -9.17 -5.53
CA ALA A 44 -6.48 -8.74 -5.14
C ALA A 44 -7.06 -9.59 -4.00
N LEU A 45 -6.90 -10.92 -4.06
CA LEU A 45 -7.33 -11.85 -3.01
C LEU A 45 -6.62 -11.53 -1.69
N PHE A 46 -5.29 -11.52 -1.70
CA PHE A 46 -4.49 -11.29 -0.51
C PHE A 46 -4.65 -9.87 0.04
N SER A 47 -4.92 -8.87 -0.79
CA SER A 47 -5.31 -7.53 -0.35
C SER A 47 -6.58 -7.55 0.50
N ARG A 48 -7.59 -8.30 0.04
CA ARG A 48 -8.83 -8.46 0.80
C ARG A 48 -8.60 -9.23 2.11
N LEU A 49 -7.85 -10.33 2.05
CA LEU A 49 -7.59 -11.16 3.22
C LEU A 49 -6.78 -10.40 4.29
N LEU A 50 -5.72 -9.71 3.87
CA LEU A 50 -4.87 -8.93 4.76
C LEU A 50 -5.67 -7.77 5.37
N CYS A 51 -6.47 -7.06 4.58
CA CYS A 51 -7.35 -6.01 5.10
C CYS A 51 -8.29 -6.54 6.19
N ASP A 52 -8.99 -7.64 5.91
CA ASP A 52 -9.91 -8.25 6.87
C ASP A 52 -9.19 -8.71 8.14
N PHE A 53 -8.00 -9.29 8.01
CA PHE A 53 -7.19 -9.71 9.15
C PHE A 53 -6.78 -8.50 10.01
N VAL A 54 -6.18 -7.48 9.39
CA VAL A 54 -5.66 -6.31 10.13
C VAL A 54 -6.77 -5.57 10.84
N LEU A 55 -7.92 -5.37 10.18
CA LEU A 55 -9.07 -4.71 10.78
C LEU A 55 -9.66 -5.50 11.96
N GLN A 56 -9.65 -6.83 11.90
CA GLN A 56 -10.10 -7.69 13.02
C GLN A 56 -9.10 -7.72 14.17
N ASN A 57 -7.81 -7.70 13.86
CA ASN A 57 -6.76 -7.82 14.86
C ASN A 57 -6.57 -6.51 15.65
N GLU A 58 -6.63 -5.37 14.96
CA GLU A 58 -6.36 -4.07 15.57
C GLU A 58 -7.59 -3.40 16.17
N TYR A 59 -8.80 -3.82 15.77
CA TYR A 59 -10.03 -3.19 16.22
C TYR A 59 -11.08 -4.23 16.63
N PRO A 60 -11.78 -4.02 17.77
CA PRO A 60 -12.83 -4.92 18.25
C PRO A 60 -14.12 -4.74 17.44
N LEU A 61 -14.08 -5.08 16.15
CA LEU A 61 -15.19 -4.93 15.23
C LEU A 61 -16.07 -6.19 15.26
N ASN A 62 -17.32 -6.03 15.68
CA ASN A 62 -18.30 -7.13 15.81
C ASN A 62 -19.03 -7.46 14.49
N THR A 63 -18.71 -6.79 13.39
CA THR A 63 -19.42 -6.94 12.11
C THR A 63 -18.53 -7.57 11.05
N LYS A 64 -19.04 -8.62 10.39
CA LYS A 64 -18.46 -9.20 9.18
C LYS A 64 -19.59 -9.43 8.16
N PRO A 65 -19.35 -9.35 6.84
CA PRO A 65 -18.16 -8.78 6.22
C PRO A 65 -18.06 -7.28 6.56
N PHE A 66 -16.83 -6.74 6.57
CA PHE A 66 -16.65 -5.30 6.69
C PHE A 66 -17.20 -4.61 5.45
N LEU A 67 -18.06 -3.62 5.66
CA LEU A 67 -18.57 -2.72 4.63
C LEU A 67 -17.48 -1.70 4.29
N ILE A 68 -16.72 -2.02 3.25
CA ILE A 68 -15.69 -1.17 2.67
C ILE A 68 -16.30 -0.49 1.45
N ALA A 69 -16.41 0.83 1.53
CA ALA A 69 -16.76 1.69 0.40
C ALA A 69 -15.49 2.39 -0.11
N GLU A 70 -15.60 3.07 -1.25
CA GLU A 70 -14.53 3.87 -1.84
C GLU A 70 -14.99 5.34 -1.91
N THR A 71 -14.07 6.28 -1.71
CA THR A 71 -14.35 7.69 -1.99
C THR A 71 -14.57 7.91 -3.48
N THR A 72 -15.01 9.11 -3.87
CA THR A 72 -15.14 9.49 -5.30
C THR A 72 -13.84 9.33 -6.10
N LEU A 73 -12.70 9.34 -5.42
CA LEU A 73 -11.36 9.18 -6.00
C LEU A 73 -10.75 7.80 -5.73
N GLY A 74 -11.55 6.84 -5.24
CA GLY A 74 -11.16 5.43 -5.13
C GLY A 74 -10.46 5.04 -3.82
N LYS A 75 -10.26 5.95 -2.85
CA LYS A 75 -9.65 5.59 -1.56
C LYS A 75 -10.63 4.74 -0.74
N PRO A 76 -10.29 3.53 -0.31
CA PRO A 76 -11.20 2.70 0.47
C PRO A 76 -11.34 3.22 1.92
N TYR A 77 -12.55 3.09 2.49
CA TYR A 77 -12.85 3.43 3.88
C TYR A 77 -13.93 2.52 4.47
N LEU A 78 -13.99 2.42 5.80
CA LEU A 78 -15.04 1.69 6.51
C LEU A 78 -16.28 2.55 6.71
N GLU A 79 -17.42 2.16 6.13
CA GLU A 79 -18.66 2.97 6.17
C GLU A 79 -19.13 3.28 7.60
N ASN A 80 -19.10 2.25 8.46
CA ASN A 80 -19.59 2.35 9.84
C ASN A 80 -18.51 2.80 10.85
N HIS A 81 -17.26 2.96 10.41
CA HIS A 81 -16.12 3.26 11.29
C HIS A 81 -15.17 4.28 10.65
N LYS A 82 -15.68 5.49 10.38
CA LYS A 82 -14.93 6.55 9.68
C LYS A 82 -13.67 7.03 10.40
N ASN A 83 -13.54 6.76 11.70
CA ASN A 83 -12.36 7.05 12.53
C ASN A 83 -11.25 5.99 12.40
N ILE A 84 -11.51 4.88 11.72
CA ILE A 84 -10.51 3.88 11.37
C ILE A 84 -10.10 4.14 9.92
N LYS A 85 -8.84 4.47 9.73
CA LYS A 85 -8.23 4.73 8.43
C LYS A 85 -7.36 3.55 8.07
N PHE A 86 -7.39 3.17 6.81
CA PHE A 86 -6.51 2.14 6.30
C PHE A 86 -6.10 2.45 4.86
N ASN A 87 -4.97 1.87 4.46
CA ASN A 87 -4.52 1.93 3.08
C ASN A 87 -3.80 0.63 2.73
N ILE A 88 -3.90 0.21 1.47
CA ILE A 88 -3.35 -1.04 0.98
C ILE A 88 -2.50 -0.74 -0.25
N SER A 89 -1.38 -1.43 -0.39
CA SER A 89 -0.61 -1.46 -1.64
C SER A 89 -0.16 -2.88 -1.96
N HIS A 90 0.13 -3.13 -3.22
CA HIS A 90 0.69 -4.40 -3.65
C HIS A 90 1.55 -4.24 -4.90
N SER A 91 2.70 -4.91 -4.93
CA SER A 91 3.56 -4.96 -6.11
C SER A 91 4.42 -6.21 -6.07
N GLY A 92 4.64 -6.84 -7.23
CA GLY A 92 5.25 -8.16 -7.34
C GLY A 92 4.61 -9.18 -6.37
N HIS A 93 5.41 -9.69 -5.43
CA HIS A 93 4.99 -10.68 -4.43
C HIS A 93 4.56 -10.08 -3.09
N TRP A 94 4.55 -8.76 -2.92
CA TRP A 94 4.20 -8.15 -1.64
C TRP A 94 2.81 -7.51 -1.69
N VAL A 95 2.03 -7.77 -0.64
CA VAL A 95 0.81 -7.04 -0.31
C VAL A 95 1.01 -6.44 1.08
N VAL A 96 0.76 -5.14 1.23
CA VAL A 96 0.92 -4.41 2.48
C VAL A 96 -0.37 -3.69 2.85
N CYS A 97 -0.66 -3.62 4.15
CA CYS A 97 -1.82 -2.94 4.70
C CYS A 97 -1.39 -2.13 5.92
N ALA A 98 -1.75 -0.86 5.95
CA ALA A 98 -1.51 0.03 7.07
C ALA A 98 -2.83 0.53 7.65
N VAL A 99 -2.92 0.61 8.97
CA VAL A 99 -4.11 1.09 9.70
C VAL A 99 -3.75 2.15 10.74
N SER A 100 -4.67 3.09 10.97
CA SER A 100 -4.48 4.20 11.89
C SER A 100 -5.80 4.83 12.31
N HIS A 101 -5.77 5.69 13.34
CA HIS A 101 -6.88 6.60 13.66
C HIS A 101 -6.78 7.94 12.91
N GLN A 102 -5.63 8.22 12.29
CA GLN A 102 -5.38 9.39 11.45
C GLN A 102 -5.20 8.99 9.99
N GLU A 103 -5.24 9.95 9.08
CA GLU A 103 -4.99 9.67 7.67
C GLU A 103 -3.63 8.99 7.47
N ILE A 104 -3.64 7.99 6.60
CA ILE A 104 -2.50 7.12 6.31
C ILE A 104 -2.52 6.72 4.85
N GLY A 105 -1.33 6.61 4.26
CA GLY A 105 -1.10 6.02 2.95
C GLY A 105 0.15 5.15 2.99
N ILE A 106 0.12 4.03 2.27
CA ILE A 106 1.23 3.09 2.17
C ILE A 106 1.43 2.74 0.70
N ASP A 107 2.68 2.64 0.29
CA ASP A 107 3.02 2.18 -1.03
C ASP A 107 4.18 1.20 -1.05
N VAL A 108 4.09 0.18 -1.91
CA VAL A 108 5.12 -0.83 -2.12
C VAL A 108 5.32 -1.02 -3.61
N GLU A 109 6.56 -0.98 -4.06
CA GLU A 109 6.91 -1.23 -5.45
C GLU A 109 8.09 -2.17 -5.61
N GLN A 110 7.96 -3.12 -6.53
CA GLN A 110 9.07 -3.93 -6.98
C GLN A 110 9.97 -3.11 -7.91
N VAL A 111 11.26 -3.06 -7.60
CA VAL A 111 12.26 -2.43 -8.47
C VAL A 111 12.38 -3.27 -9.74
N ARG A 112 12.06 -2.65 -10.88
CA ARG A 112 12.17 -3.25 -12.22
C ARG A 112 12.87 -2.27 -13.14
N ASN A 113 13.50 -2.77 -14.19
CA ASN A 113 14.08 -1.89 -15.20
C ASN A 113 12.97 -1.20 -15.97
N ILE A 114 12.96 0.14 -15.92
CA ILE A 114 12.06 1.01 -16.66
C ILE A 114 12.86 2.10 -17.38
N ASP A 115 12.18 2.83 -18.27
CA ASP A 115 12.71 4.09 -18.79
C ASP A 115 12.56 5.19 -17.74
N LEU A 116 13.68 5.75 -17.27
CA LEU A 116 13.69 6.80 -16.26
C LEU A 116 13.17 8.15 -16.79
N ASP A 117 12.95 8.30 -18.10
CA ASP A 117 12.29 9.48 -18.66
C ASP A 117 10.88 9.67 -18.13
N ILE A 118 10.24 8.63 -17.59
CA ILE A 118 8.97 8.75 -16.88
C ILE A 118 9.04 9.75 -15.70
N ALA A 119 10.22 9.92 -15.09
CA ALA A 119 10.44 10.91 -14.03
C ALA A 119 10.14 12.35 -14.51
N GLN A 120 10.26 12.63 -15.81
CA GLN A 120 9.96 13.95 -16.38
C GLN A 120 8.48 14.34 -16.22
N HIS A 121 7.58 13.36 -16.07
CA HIS A 121 6.14 13.58 -15.96
C HIS A 121 5.64 13.66 -14.51
N TYR A 122 6.37 13.08 -13.56
CA TYR A 122 5.87 12.90 -12.19
C TYR A 122 6.75 13.56 -11.12
N PHE A 123 8.03 13.82 -11.40
CA PHE A 123 8.94 14.38 -10.41
C PHE A 123 9.14 15.87 -10.63
N SER A 124 9.29 16.59 -9.52
CA SER A 124 9.64 18.00 -9.55
C SER A 124 11.05 18.20 -10.13
N GLU A 125 11.38 19.43 -10.50
CA GLU A 125 12.72 19.75 -11.00
C GLU A 125 13.83 19.39 -10.01
N SER A 126 13.62 19.64 -8.71
CA SER A 126 14.61 19.28 -7.68
C SER A 126 14.79 17.77 -7.56
N GLU A 127 13.70 17.00 -7.58
CA GLU A 127 13.75 15.53 -7.51
C GLU A 127 14.44 14.92 -8.75
N ARG A 128 14.18 15.46 -9.94
CA ARG A 128 14.86 15.05 -11.17
C ARG A 128 16.36 15.35 -11.13
N ASN A 129 16.74 16.53 -10.66
CA ASN A 129 18.15 16.88 -10.47
C ASN A 129 18.82 15.94 -9.46
N ASP A 130 18.15 15.65 -8.33
CA ASP A 130 18.67 14.74 -7.31
C ASP A 130 18.80 13.28 -7.83
N LEU A 131 17.90 12.85 -8.73
CA LEU A 131 17.96 11.56 -9.41
C LEU A 131 19.16 11.51 -10.38
N LEU A 132 19.34 12.54 -11.21
CA LEU A 132 20.37 12.59 -12.24
C LEU A 132 21.80 12.58 -11.67
N VAL A 133 21.99 13.16 -10.48
CA VAL A 133 23.31 13.16 -9.80
C VAL A 133 23.66 11.83 -9.13
N GLN A 134 22.71 10.88 -9.03
CA GLN A 134 23.02 9.55 -8.50
C GLN A 134 23.92 8.76 -9.46
N PRO A 135 24.80 7.88 -8.95
CA PRO A 135 25.48 6.89 -9.78
C PRO A 135 24.46 6.08 -10.58
N LEU A 136 24.75 5.77 -11.86
CA LEU A 136 23.83 5.05 -12.76
C LEU A 136 23.22 3.79 -12.12
N VAL A 137 24.03 3.01 -11.42
CA VAL A 137 23.60 1.77 -10.72
C VAL A 137 22.62 2.00 -9.57
N LYS A 138 22.50 3.25 -9.07
CA LYS A 138 21.59 3.65 -7.99
C LYS A 138 20.39 4.45 -8.49
N GLN A 139 20.38 4.91 -9.74
CA GLN A 139 19.29 5.75 -10.26
C GLN A 139 17.95 5.02 -10.21
N MET A 140 17.90 3.74 -10.60
CA MET A 140 16.67 2.95 -10.54
C MET A 140 16.14 2.80 -9.10
N ASP A 141 17.04 2.47 -8.17
CA ASP A 141 16.72 2.38 -6.74
C ASP A 141 16.17 3.72 -6.21
N TYR A 142 16.85 4.82 -6.53
CA TYR A 142 16.47 6.18 -6.13
C TYR A 142 15.12 6.61 -6.72
N PHE A 143 14.86 6.27 -7.97
CA PHE A 143 13.58 6.49 -8.62
C PHE A 143 12.44 5.82 -7.84
N TYR A 144 12.57 4.53 -7.52
CA TYR A 144 11.52 3.81 -6.79
C TYR A 144 11.36 4.30 -5.34
N ARG A 145 12.44 4.78 -4.69
CA ARG A 145 12.35 5.44 -3.39
C ARG A 145 11.51 6.71 -3.47
N LEU A 146 11.81 7.60 -4.42
CA LEU A 146 11.00 8.79 -4.66
C LEU A 146 9.55 8.43 -4.99
N TRP A 147 9.36 7.50 -5.92
CA TRP A 147 8.03 7.06 -6.37
C TRP A 147 7.17 6.61 -5.20
N THR A 148 7.64 5.65 -4.41
CA THR A 148 6.90 5.09 -3.28
C THR A 148 6.62 6.14 -2.20
N LEU A 149 7.56 7.05 -1.92
CA LEU A 149 7.35 8.15 -0.98
C LEU A 149 6.22 9.08 -1.47
N LYS A 150 6.24 9.47 -2.74
CA LYS A 150 5.20 10.33 -3.33
C LYS A 150 3.84 9.61 -3.39
N GLU A 151 3.81 8.36 -3.83
CA GLU A 151 2.58 7.54 -3.89
C GLU A 151 1.97 7.33 -2.50
N SER A 152 2.80 7.08 -1.49
CA SER A 152 2.30 6.96 -0.10
C SER A 152 1.62 8.24 0.38
N TYR A 153 2.11 9.41 -0.02
CA TYR A 153 1.50 10.70 0.30
C TYR A 153 0.17 10.93 -0.43
N ILE A 154 0.10 10.72 -1.75
CA ILE A 154 -1.16 10.93 -2.49
C ILE A 154 -2.24 9.91 -2.07
N LYS A 155 -1.84 8.68 -1.70
CA LYS A 155 -2.73 7.67 -1.11
C LYS A 155 -3.22 8.07 0.28
N MET A 156 -2.38 8.75 1.06
CA MET A 156 -2.79 9.34 2.33
C MET A 156 -3.83 10.44 2.11
N LEU A 157 -3.65 11.32 1.14
CA LEU A 157 -4.65 12.34 0.77
C LEU A 157 -5.95 11.72 0.23
N GLY A 158 -5.83 10.62 -0.50
CA GLY A 158 -6.94 9.97 -1.19
C GLY A 158 -7.33 10.64 -2.50
N GLU A 159 -6.41 11.38 -3.10
CA GLU A 159 -6.63 12.11 -4.36
C GLU A 159 -6.29 11.27 -5.61
N GLY A 160 -5.55 10.16 -5.41
CA GLY A 160 -5.03 9.35 -6.50
C GLY A 160 -4.17 10.17 -7.46
N LEU A 161 -4.16 9.79 -8.74
CA LEU A 161 -3.43 10.50 -9.79
C LEU A 161 -4.05 11.86 -10.18
N SER A 162 -5.17 12.26 -9.55
CA SER A 162 -5.71 13.62 -9.72
C SER A 162 -4.83 14.68 -9.05
N CYS A 163 -3.99 14.27 -8.08
CA CYS A 163 -2.99 15.12 -7.46
C CYS A 163 -1.76 15.20 -8.37
N PRO A 164 -1.40 16.39 -8.91
CA PRO A 164 -0.19 16.51 -9.72
C PRO A 164 1.03 16.21 -8.85
N LEU A 165 1.79 15.17 -9.22
CA LEU A 165 2.95 14.73 -8.44
C LEU A 165 4.08 15.77 -8.44
N ASP A 166 4.10 16.70 -9.38
CA ASP A 166 5.00 17.86 -9.42
C ASP A 166 4.55 19.03 -8.52
N SER A 167 3.40 18.89 -7.82
CA SER A 167 2.86 19.93 -6.94
C SER A 167 3.53 20.02 -5.57
N PHE A 168 4.33 19.01 -5.23
CA PHE A 168 5.12 18.92 -4.00
C PHE A 168 6.45 18.21 -4.31
N SER A 169 7.40 18.25 -3.38
CA SER A 169 8.67 17.53 -3.51
C SER A 169 9.01 16.75 -2.26
N VAL A 170 9.60 15.58 -2.45
CA VAL A 170 10.23 14.76 -1.43
C VAL A 170 11.70 15.18 -1.33
N VAL A 171 12.14 15.54 -0.13
CA VAL A 171 13.55 15.82 0.16
C VAL A 171 14.13 14.66 0.95
N MET A 172 15.15 13.99 0.40
CA MET A 172 15.78 12.79 0.99
C MET A 172 17.13 13.08 1.66
N LYS A 173 17.21 14.20 2.39
CA LYS A 173 18.42 14.59 3.15
C LYS A 173 18.27 14.15 4.61
N GLY A 174 18.68 12.91 4.90
CA GLY A 174 18.42 12.26 6.18
C GLY A 174 17.06 11.55 6.16
N GLU A 175 16.23 11.78 7.17
CA GLU A 175 14.84 11.30 7.15
C GLU A 175 14.04 12.06 6.07
N PRO A 176 13.31 11.35 5.19
CA PRO A 176 12.58 11.98 4.10
C PRO A 176 11.45 12.88 4.64
N TYR A 177 11.22 14.00 3.95
CA TYR A 177 10.09 14.89 4.25
C TYR A 177 9.55 15.57 2.99
N LEU A 178 8.32 16.08 3.11
CA LEU A 178 7.63 16.77 2.02
C LEU A 178 7.75 18.29 2.14
N ILE A 179 7.88 18.95 1.00
CA ILE A 179 7.75 20.39 0.84
C ILE A 179 6.72 20.72 -0.25
N ASP A 180 6.04 21.85 -0.11
CA ASP A 180 5.19 22.40 -1.17
C ASP A 180 5.99 23.27 -2.17
N LYS A 181 5.29 23.85 -3.16
CA LYS A 181 5.90 24.75 -4.16
C LYS A 181 6.56 26.00 -3.56
N THR A 182 6.16 26.41 -2.36
CA THR A 182 6.73 27.56 -1.65
C THR A 182 7.95 27.18 -0.79
N GLN A 183 8.40 25.92 -0.88
CA GLN A 183 9.48 25.35 -0.07
C GLN A 183 9.11 25.22 1.42
N GLN A 184 7.83 25.31 1.78
CA GLN A 184 7.37 25.11 3.14
C GLN A 184 7.27 23.61 3.43
N LYS A 185 7.84 23.17 4.56
CA LYS A 185 7.73 21.79 5.03
C LYS A 185 6.29 21.46 5.40
N LEU A 186 5.76 20.39 4.80
CA LEU A 186 4.42 19.89 5.11
C LEU A 186 4.42 19.13 6.44
N PRO A 187 3.32 19.15 7.21
CA PRO A 187 3.24 18.59 8.56
C PRO A 187 2.99 17.07 8.56
N PHE A 188 3.53 16.34 7.59
CA PHE A 188 3.37 14.89 7.45
C PHE A 188 4.70 14.16 7.68
N THR A 189 4.61 12.95 8.20
CA THR A 189 5.75 12.05 8.39
C THR A 189 5.82 11.12 7.20
N LEU A 190 7.00 11.06 6.57
CA LEU A 190 7.35 10.02 5.60
C LEU A 190 8.31 9.04 6.27
N GLN A 191 8.06 7.75 6.07
CA GLN A 191 8.94 6.69 6.57
C GLN A 191 9.19 5.66 5.47
N GLU A 192 10.46 5.42 5.15
CA GLU A 192 10.88 4.26 4.35
C GLU A 192 11.00 3.04 5.27
N ILE A 193 10.53 1.89 4.80
CA ILE A 193 10.61 0.63 5.54
C ILE A 193 11.31 -0.39 4.65
N PHE A 194 12.40 -0.97 5.15
CA PHE A 194 13.07 -2.06 4.44
C PHE A 194 12.24 -3.34 4.58
N ILE A 195 11.94 -3.99 3.45
CA ILE A 195 11.28 -5.30 3.42
C ILE A 195 12.16 -6.33 2.70
N GLU A 196 12.63 -6.00 1.51
CA GLU A 196 13.55 -6.79 0.68
C GLU A 196 14.36 -5.82 -0.22
N PRO A 197 15.55 -6.22 -0.73
CA PRO A 197 16.41 -5.35 -1.54
C PRO A 197 15.72 -4.81 -2.80
N ASP A 198 15.00 -5.66 -3.51
CA ASP A 198 14.35 -5.37 -4.80
C ASP A 198 12.96 -4.74 -4.63
N TYR A 199 12.65 -4.24 -3.43
CA TYR A 199 11.39 -3.57 -3.13
C TYR A 199 11.64 -2.26 -2.41
N LYS A 200 10.80 -1.26 -2.73
CA LYS A 200 10.69 -0.02 -1.95
C LYS A 200 9.31 0.01 -1.31
N LEU A 201 9.28 0.38 -0.04
CA LEU A 201 8.08 0.44 0.77
C LEU A 201 8.13 1.75 1.56
N ALA A 202 7.09 2.56 1.42
CA ALA A 202 6.99 3.85 2.10
C ALA A 202 5.61 4.03 2.73
N VAL A 203 5.59 4.74 3.86
CA VAL A 203 4.35 5.13 4.54
C VAL A 203 4.35 6.64 4.77
N CYS A 204 3.20 7.25 4.53
CA CYS A 204 2.91 8.63 4.88
C CYS A 204 1.78 8.68 5.90
N SER A 205 1.96 9.47 6.97
CA SER A 205 0.91 9.70 7.96
C SER A 205 1.02 11.07 8.62
N SER A 206 -0.09 11.53 9.18
CA SER A 206 -0.13 12.66 10.11
C SER A 206 0.45 12.32 11.50
N GLU A 207 0.62 11.03 11.84
CA GLU A 207 1.27 10.59 13.08
C GLU A 207 2.81 10.68 12.96
N LYS A 208 3.51 11.00 14.07
CA LYS A 208 4.98 11.19 14.11
C LYS A 208 5.77 10.01 14.67
N SER A 209 5.14 8.85 14.80
CA SER A 209 5.77 7.67 15.40
C SER A 209 6.34 6.73 14.34
N LEU A 210 7.46 6.08 14.68
CA LEU A 210 8.00 4.96 13.92
C LEU A 210 7.19 3.71 14.23
N PHE A 211 6.96 2.88 13.21
CA PHE A 211 6.19 1.66 13.41
C PHE A 211 6.86 0.44 12.77
N PRO A 212 7.02 -0.66 13.53
CA PRO A 212 7.52 -1.90 12.97
C PRO A 212 6.47 -2.49 12.02
N ILE A 213 6.97 -3.09 10.95
CA ILE A 213 6.18 -3.92 10.03
C ILE A 213 6.03 -5.32 10.61
N THR A 214 4.82 -5.87 10.54
CA THR A 214 4.55 -7.27 10.91
C THR A 214 4.32 -8.08 9.64
N ILE A 215 5.18 -9.06 9.38
CA ILE A 215 5.04 -9.96 8.24
C ILE A 215 4.23 -11.19 8.68
N ILE A 216 3.18 -11.50 7.92
CA ILE A 216 2.31 -12.65 8.14
C ILE A 216 2.63 -13.70 7.07
N ASP A 217 2.71 -14.96 7.49
CA ASP A 217 2.79 -16.08 6.56
C ASP A 217 1.51 -16.19 5.71
N SER A 218 1.68 -16.42 4.40
CA SER A 218 0.56 -16.43 3.46
C SER A 218 -0.41 -17.59 3.71
N ASN A 219 0.11 -18.78 4.04
CA ASN A 219 -0.72 -19.94 4.36
C ASN A 219 -1.48 -19.71 5.66
N GLN A 220 -0.82 -19.15 6.67
CA GLN A 220 -1.46 -18.78 7.93
C GLN A 220 -2.61 -17.79 7.69
N LEU A 221 -2.40 -16.74 6.89
CA LEU A 221 -3.44 -15.75 6.58
C LEU A 221 -4.66 -16.36 5.86
N VAL A 222 -4.42 -17.31 4.95
CA VAL A 222 -5.47 -18.06 4.26
C VAL A 222 -6.26 -18.92 5.25
N GLN A 223 -5.59 -19.70 6.10
CA GLN A 223 -6.26 -20.57 7.07
C GLN A 223 -7.07 -19.77 8.10
N ILE A 224 -6.50 -18.67 8.63
CA ILE A 224 -7.23 -17.74 9.51
C ILE A 224 -8.47 -17.21 8.79
N SER A 225 -8.35 -16.85 7.52
CA SER A 225 -9.43 -16.31 6.72
C SER A 225 -10.57 -17.30 6.49
N ILE A 226 -10.26 -18.57 6.28
CA ILE A 226 -11.25 -19.65 6.15
C ILE A 226 -11.98 -19.83 7.49
N ASN A 227 -11.24 -20.03 8.58
CA ASN A 227 -11.80 -20.30 9.90
C ASN A 227 -12.70 -19.15 10.39
N ASN A 228 -12.24 -17.90 10.24
CA ASN A 228 -12.96 -16.71 10.69
C ASN A 228 -14.26 -16.43 9.93
N ARG A 229 -14.46 -17.04 8.76
CA ARG A 229 -15.66 -16.90 7.93
C ARG A 229 -16.59 -18.11 7.99
N GLN A 230 -16.10 -19.27 8.43
CA GLN A 230 -16.90 -20.48 8.68
C GLN A 230 -17.60 -20.47 10.04
N LEU A 231 -17.10 -19.72 11.03
CA LEU A 231 -17.70 -19.59 12.37
C LEU A 231 -18.94 -18.68 12.40
N LYS A 232 -19.77 -18.72 11.36
CA LYS A 232 -21.00 -17.94 11.22
C LYS A 232 -22.20 -18.81 10.91
#